data_AF-A0AAV8YPI9-F1
#
_entry.id   AF-A0AAV8YPI9-F1
#
_cell.length_a   1.000
_cell.length_b   1.000
_cell.length_c   1.000
_cell.angle_alpha   90.00
_cell.angle_beta   90.00
_cell.angle_gamma   90.00
#
_symmetry.space_group_name_H-M   'P 1'
#
loop_
_entity.id
_entity.type
_entity.pdbx_description
1 polymer ?
#
loop_
_entity_poly.entity_id
_entity_poly.type
_entity_poly.pdbx_seq_one_letter_code
_entity_poly.pdbx_strand_id
1 'polypeptide(L)'
;MFRNAHMKGWAYKTLQPDDLKMSVITGQGKRSRVMGTIGVTRGFGDHDLLAIYQKTPIKPFLSSHPEVQIKKIESTDEKEVLVMGTDGLWDVVDGKKAAEVVYKSINAFMEKERYVSAATCLVGCARGALVNEHSWQLKDGKPASYDDVSVFVIPLLPYKLEYEELVSKYLANSERQSNNE
;
A
#
# COMPACT_ATOMS: atom_id res chain seq x y z
N MET A 1 -5.97 4.50 -17.93
CA MET A 1 -6.58 3.77 -19.07
C MET A 1 -7.83 4.50 -19.53
N PHE A 2 -7.97 4.93 -20.78
CA PHE A 2 -9.16 5.63 -21.29
C PHE A 2 -9.82 4.81 -22.41
N ARG A 3 -11.11 5.06 -22.68
CA ARG A 3 -11.83 4.40 -23.77
C ARG A 3 -11.38 5.02 -25.09
N ASN A 4 -10.84 4.20 -26.00
CA ASN A 4 -10.35 4.71 -27.28
C ASN A 4 -11.50 5.22 -28.17
N ALA A 5 -11.15 6.02 -29.18
CA ALA A 5 -12.13 6.62 -30.11
C ALA A 5 -12.98 5.58 -30.87
N HIS A 6 -12.51 4.34 -30.98
CA HIS A 6 -13.23 3.23 -31.61
C HIS A 6 -14.06 2.40 -30.63
N MET A 7 -14.17 2.81 -29.36
CA MET A 7 -14.91 2.15 -28.27
C MET A 7 -14.51 0.68 -28.03
N LYS A 8 -13.37 0.24 -28.56
CA LYS A 8 -12.81 -1.11 -28.42
C LYS A 8 -11.74 -1.09 -27.34
N GLY A 9 -12.15 -1.31 -26.09
CA GLY A 9 -11.27 -1.53 -24.96
C GLY A 9 -10.65 -0.27 -24.35
N TRP A 10 -9.69 -0.50 -23.47
CA TRP A 10 -9.03 0.49 -22.63
C TRP A 10 -7.57 0.67 -23.04
N ALA A 11 -7.13 1.90 -23.25
CA ALA A 11 -5.76 2.21 -23.67
C ALA A 11 -5.07 3.16 -22.69
N TYR A 12 -3.75 3.18 -22.65
CA TYR A 12 -3.01 4.21 -21.93
C TYR A 12 -2.99 5.52 -22.72
N LYS A 13 -3.06 6.66 -22.02
CA LYS A 13 -2.88 7.99 -22.61
C LYS A 13 -1.80 8.72 -21.83
N THR A 14 -0.81 9.22 -22.56
CA THR A 14 0.14 10.20 -22.06
C THR A 14 -0.52 11.58 -22.15
N LEU A 15 -0.70 12.24 -21.01
CA LEU A 15 -1.31 13.57 -20.94
C LEU A 15 -0.46 14.59 -21.71
N GLN A 16 -1.12 15.44 -22.49
CA GLN A 16 -0.51 16.57 -23.19
C GLN A 16 -0.82 17.88 -22.45
N PRO A 17 -0.07 18.97 -22.67
CA PRO A 17 -0.34 20.26 -22.04
C PRO A 17 -1.79 20.76 -22.24
N ASP A 18 -2.39 20.48 -23.39
CA ASP A 18 -3.79 20.81 -23.66
C ASP A 18 -4.79 20.08 -22.75
N ASP A 19 -4.45 18.87 -22.29
CA ASP A 19 -5.27 18.11 -21.33
C ASP A 19 -5.20 18.72 -19.92
N LEU A 20 -4.20 19.55 -19.64
CA LEU A 20 -3.91 20.14 -18.32
C LEU A 20 -4.37 21.61 -18.20
N LYS A 21 -5.12 22.12 -19.18
CA LYS A 21 -5.70 23.48 -19.13
C LYS A 21 -6.66 23.68 -17.95
N MET A 22 -7.26 22.59 -17.48
CA MET A 22 -8.10 22.58 -16.28
C MET A 22 -7.29 22.15 -15.06
N SER A 23 -7.60 22.71 -13.89
CA SER A 23 -6.94 22.31 -12.64
C SER A 23 -7.28 20.86 -12.31
N VAL A 24 -6.30 19.96 -12.48
CA VAL A 24 -6.48 18.53 -12.22
C VAL A 24 -6.56 18.22 -10.73
N ILE A 25 -5.86 18.99 -9.89
CA ILE A 25 -5.93 18.85 -8.44
C ILE A 25 -6.69 20.04 -7.86
N THR A 26 -7.58 19.76 -6.92
CA THR A 26 -8.36 20.76 -6.19
C THR A 26 -8.29 20.46 -4.70
N GLY A 27 -8.50 21.47 -3.85
CA GLY A 27 -8.41 21.31 -2.40
C GLY A 27 -6.97 21.38 -1.87
N GLN A 28 -6.81 21.09 -0.57
CA GLN A 28 -5.52 21.13 0.12
C GLN A 28 -5.42 20.01 1.17
N GLY A 29 -4.19 19.51 1.39
CA GLY A 29 -3.90 18.45 2.36
C GLY A 29 -4.73 17.18 2.13
N LYS A 30 -5.27 16.59 3.21
CA LYS A 30 -6.16 15.39 3.16
C LYS A 30 -7.47 15.60 2.37
N ARG A 31 -7.83 16.86 2.09
CA ARG A 31 -9.00 17.22 1.29
C ARG A 31 -8.68 17.46 -0.19
N SER A 32 -7.46 17.15 -0.62
CA SER A 32 -7.08 17.22 -2.03
C SER A 32 -7.83 16.15 -2.82
N ARG A 33 -8.33 16.52 -4.00
CA ARG A 33 -9.09 15.65 -4.88
C ARG A 33 -8.66 15.84 -6.33
N VAL A 34 -8.52 14.72 -7.05
CA VAL A 34 -8.39 14.73 -8.51
C VAL A 34 -9.73 15.12 -9.11
N MET A 35 -9.73 16.17 -9.91
CA MET A 35 -10.89 16.74 -10.60
C MET A 35 -12.05 17.04 -9.64
N GLY A 36 -11.75 17.44 -8.39
CA GLY A 36 -12.75 17.67 -7.35
C GLY A 36 -13.50 16.42 -6.88
N THR A 37 -13.08 15.23 -7.29
CA THR A 37 -13.91 14.01 -7.22
C THR A 37 -13.30 12.93 -6.32
N ILE A 38 -12.09 12.44 -6.60
CA ILE A 38 -11.51 11.29 -5.89
C ILE A 38 -10.24 11.68 -5.11
N GLY A 39 -10.01 11.05 -3.96
CA GLY A 39 -8.88 11.35 -3.05
C GLY A 39 -7.52 10.77 -3.45
N VAL A 40 -7.45 10.00 -4.53
CA VAL A 40 -6.23 9.32 -4.99
C VAL A 40 -5.88 9.71 -6.42
N THR A 41 -4.58 9.74 -6.74
CA THR A 41 -4.08 9.99 -8.11
C THR A 41 -3.85 8.71 -8.89
N ARG A 42 -3.83 7.57 -8.20
CA ARG A 42 -3.66 6.25 -8.80
C ARG A 42 -4.67 5.25 -8.25
N GLY A 43 -5.17 4.38 -9.10
CA GLY A 43 -6.18 3.37 -8.77
C GLY A 43 -6.61 2.53 -9.96
N PHE A 44 -7.00 1.28 -9.68
CA PHE A 44 -7.70 0.42 -10.63
C PHE A 44 -9.20 0.75 -10.64
N GLY A 45 -9.94 0.34 -11.68
CA GLY A 45 -11.37 0.61 -11.76
C GLY A 45 -11.70 2.07 -12.09
N ASP A 46 -12.84 2.58 -11.64
CA ASP A 46 -13.31 3.97 -11.87
C ASP A 46 -13.37 4.37 -13.35
N HIS A 47 -13.79 3.40 -14.18
CA HIS A 47 -13.84 3.55 -15.62
C HIS A 47 -14.96 4.49 -16.09
N ASP A 48 -16.10 4.45 -15.40
CA ASP A 48 -17.28 5.27 -15.69
C ASP A 48 -17.42 6.45 -14.73
N LEU A 49 -16.42 6.67 -13.85
CA LEU A 49 -16.45 7.78 -12.90
C LEU A 49 -16.24 9.11 -13.61
N LEU A 50 -17.20 10.02 -13.43
CA LEU A 50 -17.18 11.37 -13.99
C LEU A 50 -16.82 12.41 -12.93
N ALA A 51 -16.10 13.44 -13.34
CA ALA A 51 -15.76 14.58 -12.49
C ALA A 51 -17.02 15.35 -12.09
N ILE A 52 -17.16 15.66 -10.79
CA ILE A 52 -18.38 16.24 -10.19
C ILE A 52 -18.84 17.51 -10.92
N TYR A 53 -17.92 18.42 -11.24
CA TYR A 53 -18.27 19.74 -11.78
C TYR A 53 -18.38 19.77 -13.31
N GLN A 54 -17.51 19.04 -14.00
CA GLN A 54 -17.36 19.16 -15.46
C GLN A 54 -17.99 18.00 -16.22
N LYS A 55 -18.43 16.94 -15.52
CA LYS A 55 -18.94 15.69 -16.10
C LYS A 55 -17.98 15.02 -17.10
N THR A 56 -16.69 15.36 -17.03
CA THR A 56 -15.62 14.75 -17.81
C THR A 56 -15.19 13.43 -17.16
N PRO A 57 -14.88 12.37 -17.92
CA PRO A 57 -14.32 11.15 -17.35
C PRO A 57 -13.06 11.42 -16.51
N ILE A 58 -12.95 10.76 -15.35
CA ILE A 58 -11.79 10.94 -14.47
C ILE A 58 -10.52 10.35 -15.07
N LYS A 59 -10.66 9.35 -15.93
CA LYS A 59 -9.56 8.83 -16.73
C LYS A 59 -9.41 9.70 -17.98
N PRO A 60 -8.17 10.10 -18.33
CA PRO A 60 -6.89 9.50 -17.95
C PRO A 60 -6.21 10.01 -16.66
N PHE A 61 -6.79 10.97 -15.93
CA PHE A 61 -6.14 11.62 -14.79
C PHE A 61 -5.99 10.72 -13.55
N LEU A 62 -6.81 9.67 -13.42
CA LEU A 62 -6.61 8.57 -12.47
C LEU A 62 -5.83 7.42 -13.12
N SER A 63 -4.55 7.29 -12.78
CA SER A 63 -3.66 6.29 -13.38
C SER A 63 -3.73 4.93 -12.69
N SER A 64 -3.75 3.84 -13.45
CA SER A 64 -3.61 2.47 -12.90
C SER A 64 -2.15 1.99 -12.87
N HIS A 65 -1.19 2.87 -13.18
CA HIS A 65 0.21 2.52 -13.30
C HIS A 65 0.89 2.58 -11.92
N PRO A 66 1.44 1.47 -11.41
CA PRO A 66 2.08 1.45 -10.11
C PRO A 66 3.41 2.21 -10.12
N GLU A 67 3.93 2.52 -8.94
CA GLU A 67 5.34 2.85 -8.76
C GLU A 67 6.05 1.59 -8.29
N VAL A 68 7.19 1.26 -8.91
CA VAL A 68 7.97 0.07 -8.59
C VAL A 68 9.30 0.49 -8.01
N GLN A 69 9.56 0.06 -6.78
CA GLN A 69 10.83 0.26 -6.11
C GLN A 69 11.44 -1.10 -5.79
N ILE A 70 12.73 -1.25 -6.09
CA ILE A 70 13.48 -2.49 -5.82
C ILE A 70 14.45 -2.20 -4.68
N LYS A 71 14.29 -2.91 -3.57
CA LYS A 71 15.20 -2.84 -2.43
C LYS A 71 15.87 -4.19 -2.22
N LYS A 72 17.19 -4.23 -2.33
CA LYS A 72 17.98 -5.43 -2.02
C LYS A 72 18.05 -5.61 -0.50
N ILE A 73 17.75 -6.81 -0.02
CA ILE A 73 17.89 -7.19 1.39
C ILE A 73 19.25 -7.87 1.55
N GLU A 74 20.25 -7.13 2.02
CA GLU A 74 21.63 -7.65 2.18
C GLU A 74 21.75 -8.57 3.39
N SER A 75 21.26 -8.12 4.53
CA SER A 75 21.18 -8.87 5.78
C SER A 75 19.79 -8.69 6.37
N THR A 76 19.26 -9.73 7.00
CA THR A 76 18.01 -9.63 7.76
C THR A 76 18.00 -10.65 8.88
N ASP A 77 17.24 -10.38 9.93
CA ASP A 77 17.07 -11.27 11.08
C ASP A 77 15.59 -11.70 11.24
N GLU A 78 15.31 -12.55 12.23
CA GLU A 78 13.95 -13.06 12.51
C GLU A 78 12.95 -11.99 12.97
N LYS A 79 13.44 -10.81 13.39
CA LYS A 79 12.65 -9.72 13.94
C LYS A 79 12.34 -8.65 12.92
N GLU A 80 13.05 -8.64 11.80
CA GLU A 80 12.78 -7.73 10.69
C GLU A 80 11.60 -8.19 9.83
N VAL A 81 10.69 -7.25 9.60
CA VAL A 81 9.44 -7.49 8.87
C VAL A 81 9.13 -6.33 7.93
N LEU A 82 8.39 -6.63 6.87
CA LEU A 82 7.68 -5.63 6.08
C LEU A 82 6.27 -5.46 6.65
N VAL A 83 5.92 -4.21 6.98
CA VAL A 83 4.55 -3.86 7.37
C VAL A 83 3.87 -3.20 6.18
N MET A 84 2.74 -3.75 5.76
CA MET A 84 1.86 -3.14 4.77
C MET A 84 0.52 -2.85 5.42
N GLY A 85 -0.11 -1.72 5.09
CA GLY A 85 -1.44 -1.41 5.59
C GLY A 85 -2.14 -0.35 4.76
N THR A 86 -3.46 -0.26 4.89
CA THR A 86 -4.28 0.79 4.28
C THR A 86 -4.01 2.15 4.93
N ASP A 87 -4.46 3.23 4.29
CA ASP A 87 -4.44 4.58 4.87
C ASP A 87 -5.17 4.66 6.21
N GLY A 88 -6.21 3.85 6.42
CA GLY A 88 -6.82 3.66 7.73
C GLY A 88 -5.85 3.36 8.88
N LEU A 89 -4.71 2.69 8.63
CA LEU A 89 -3.62 2.55 9.61
C LEU A 89 -2.75 3.82 9.66
N TRP A 90 -2.20 4.20 8.51
CA TRP A 90 -1.13 5.19 8.42
C TRP A 90 -1.58 6.63 8.68
N ASP A 91 -2.88 6.90 8.62
CA ASP A 91 -3.46 8.19 8.95
C ASP A 91 -3.35 8.54 10.44
N VAL A 92 -3.20 7.53 11.30
CA VAL A 92 -3.21 7.66 12.77
C VAL A 92 -2.02 7.00 13.47
N VAL A 93 -1.31 6.08 12.79
CA VAL A 93 -0.10 5.42 13.31
C VAL A 93 1.10 5.77 12.43
N ASP A 94 2.12 6.41 13.02
CA ASP A 94 3.37 6.67 12.32
C ASP A 94 4.29 5.44 12.26
N GLY A 95 5.28 5.48 11.36
CA GLY A 95 6.20 4.36 11.14
C GLY A 95 7.04 3.98 12.37
N LYS A 96 7.40 4.94 13.24
CA LYS A 96 8.16 4.64 14.46
C LYS A 96 7.27 3.91 15.46
N LYS A 97 6.03 4.35 15.61
CA LYS A 97 5.06 3.70 16.48
C LYS A 97 4.72 2.30 15.99
N ALA A 98 4.54 2.13 14.68
CA ALA A 98 4.31 0.83 14.09
C ALA A 98 5.49 -0.12 14.37
N ALA A 99 6.73 0.34 14.18
CA ALA A 99 7.93 -0.45 14.49
C ALA A 99 8.01 -0.84 15.98
N GLU A 100 7.69 0.08 16.89
CA GLU A 100 7.65 -0.21 18.34
C GLU A 100 6.62 -1.31 18.68
N VAL A 101 5.41 -1.22 18.11
CA VAL A 101 4.35 -2.21 18.32
C VAL A 101 4.78 -3.58 17.80
N VAL A 102 5.30 -3.62 16.58
CA VAL A 102 5.81 -4.85 15.96
C VAL A 102 6.92 -5.46 16.81
N TYR A 103 7.90 -4.66 17.23
CA TYR A 103 9.02 -5.12 18.05
C TYR A 103 8.53 -5.73 19.37
N LYS A 104 7.58 -5.07 20.05
CA LYS A 104 7.00 -5.60 21.29
C LYS A 104 6.27 -6.92 21.05
N SER A 105 5.45 -7.02 20.02
CA SER A 105 4.72 -8.25 19.69
C SER A 105 5.66 -9.39 19.31
N ILE A 106 6.69 -9.13 18.50
CA ILE A 106 7.66 -10.15 18.08
C ILE A 106 8.42 -10.74 19.27
N ASN A 107 8.76 -9.92 20.27
CA ASN A 107 9.47 -10.40 21.45
C ASN A 107 8.55 -11.02 22.52
N ALA A 108 7.23 -10.77 22.47
CA ALA A 108 6.28 -11.26 23.46
C ALA A 108 5.65 -12.61 23.10
N PHE A 109 5.56 -12.95 21.81
CA PHE A 109 4.84 -14.13 21.32
C PHE A 109 5.76 -15.15 20.64
N MET A 110 5.34 -16.42 20.64
CA MET A 110 6.06 -17.51 19.96
C MET A 110 6.00 -17.38 18.42
N GLU A 111 6.87 -18.11 17.72
CA GLU A 111 7.13 -17.97 16.27
C GLU A 111 5.89 -17.96 15.36
N LYS A 112 4.91 -18.83 15.58
CA LYS A 112 3.74 -18.94 14.68
C LYS A 112 2.74 -17.79 14.88
N GLU A 113 2.64 -17.26 16.09
CA GLU A 113 1.59 -16.31 16.45
C GLU A 113 2.09 -14.86 16.40
N ARG A 114 3.41 -14.64 16.51
CA ARG A 114 3.99 -13.31 16.67
C ARG A 114 3.59 -12.31 15.58
N TYR A 115 3.49 -12.74 14.32
CA TYR A 115 3.14 -11.86 13.20
C TYR A 115 1.65 -11.53 13.15
N VAL A 116 0.79 -12.51 13.45
CA VAL A 116 -0.66 -12.31 13.56
C VAL A 116 -0.97 -11.39 14.75
N SER A 117 -0.31 -11.61 15.88
CA SER A 117 -0.40 -10.74 17.05
C SER A 117 0.10 -9.33 16.76
N ALA A 118 1.23 -9.18 16.04
CA ALA A 118 1.73 -7.88 15.62
C ALA A 118 0.72 -7.14 14.73
N ALA A 119 0.16 -7.80 13.72
CA ALA A 119 -0.86 -7.22 12.85
C ALA A 119 -2.12 -6.81 13.64
N THR A 120 -2.58 -7.67 14.54
CA THR A 120 -3.74 -7.42 15.41
C THR A 120 -3.48 -6.22 16.34
N CYS A 121 -2.28 -6.11 16.91
CA CYS A 121 -1.90 -4.97 17.73
C CYS A 121 -1.86 -3.67 16.93
N LEU A 122 -1.38 -3.69 15.68
CA LEU A 122 -1.39 -2.52 14.80
C LEU A 122 -2.83 -2.08 14.46
N VAL A 123 -3.71 -3.01 14.11
CA VAL A 123 -5.14 -2.74 13.91
C VAL A 123 -5.77 -2.15 15.17
N GLY A 124 -5.49 -2.74 16.34
CA GLY A 124 -5.98 -2.23 17.62
C GLY A 124 -5.47 -0.83 17.94
N CYS A 125 -4.23 -0.53 17.55
CA CYS A 125 -3.65 0.81 17.70
C CYS A 125 -4.37 1.84 16.82
N ALA A 126 -4.66 1.52 15.56
CA ALA A 126 -5.38 2.43 14.66
C ALA A 126 -6.84 2.62 15.07
N ARG A 127 -7.53 1.54 15.47
CA ARG A 127 -8.93 1.56 15.90
C ARG A 127 -9.13 2.34 17.21
N GLY A 128 -8.12 2.36 18.08
CA GLY A 128 -8.22 2.99 19.39
C GLY A 128 -9.26 2.34 20.30
N ALA A 129 -9.78 3.12 21.24
CA ALA A 129 -10.81 2.71 22.19
C ALA A 129 -11.96 3.71 22.19
N LEU A 130 -13.17 3.21 22.47
CA LEU A 130 -14.34 4.05 22.68
C LEU A 130 -14.22 4.71 24.05
N VAL A 131 -14.02 6.03 24.08
CA VAL A 131 -13.88 6.80 25.33
C VAL A 131 -15.25 7.28 25.81
N ASN A 132 -16.09 7.75 24.88
CA ASN A 132 -17.48 8.16 25.11
C ASN A 132 -18.36 7.52 24.04
N GLU A 133 -19.70 7.57 24.18
CA GLU A 133 -20.67 6.99 23.23
C GLU A 133 -20.48 7.40 21.75
N HIS A 134 -19.74 8.47 21.47
CA HIS A 134 -19.59 9.04 20.13
C HIS A 134 -18.13 9.26 19.70
N SER A 135 -17.13 8.83 20.48
CA SER A 135 -15.72 9.16 20.19
C SER A 135 -14.77 7.99 20.41
N TRP A 136 -14.17 7.53 19.31
CA TRP A 136 -13.04 6.61 19.29
C TRP A 136 -11.74 7.42 19.33
N GLN A 137 -10.89 7.11 20.31
CA GLN A 137 -9.64 7.84 20.52
C GLN A 137 -8.46 6.89 20.69
N LEU A 138 -7.30 7.37 20.27
CA LEU A 138 -6.01 6.78 20.54
C LEU A 138 -5.62 7.02 22.02
N LYS A 139 -4.57 6.33 22.47
CA LYS A 139 -4.07 6.46 23.85
C LYS A 139 -3.56 7.86 24.20
N ASP A 140 -3.23 8.68 23.21
CA ASP A 140 -2.80 10.07 23.38
C ASP A 140 -3.95 11.08 23.26
N GLY A 141 -5.20 10.60 23.21
CA GLY A 141 -6.40 11.42 23.12
C GLY A 141 -6.72 11.95 21.71
N LYS A 142 -5.90 11.62 20.70
CA LYS A 142 -6.19 11.98 19.31
C LYS A 142 -7.33 11.12 18.75
N PRO A 143 -8.06 11.60 17.73
CA PRO A 143 -9.06 10.79 17.04
C PRO A 143 -8.44 9.50 16.48
N ALA A 144 -9.13 8.38 16.68
CA ALA A 144 -8.77 7.11 16.08
C ALA A 144 -9.14 7.05 14.59
N SER A 145 -8.79 5.96 13.92
CA SER A 145 -9.18 5.73 12.54
C SER A 145 -10.69 5.55 12.41
N TYR A 146 -11.27 6.19 11.39
CA TYR A 146 -12.68 6.06 11.00
C TYR A 146 -12.86 5.25 9.71
N ASP A 147 -11.78 4.66 9.20
CA ASP A 147 -11.74 3.94 7.93
C ASP A 147 -11.50 2.44 8.15
N ASP A 148 -11.69 1.65 7.10
CA ASP A 148 -11.36 0.23 7.10
C ASP A 148 -9.84 0.04 7.25
N VAL A 149 -9.45 -0.73 8.27
CA VAL A 149 -8.04 -0.99 8.59
C VAL A 149 -7.68 -2.41 8.21
N SER A 150 -6.80 -2.57 7.23
CA SER A 150 -6.17 -3.84 6.88
C SER A 150 -4.66 -3.75 7.02
N VAL A 151 -4.04 -4.77 7.61
CA VAL A 151 -2.59 -4.78 7.92
C VAL A 151 -2.00 -6.17 7.63
N PHE A 152 -0.85 -6.19 6.97
CA PHE A 152 0.01 -7.36 6.81
C PHE A 152 1.34 -7.13 7.52
N VAL A 153 1.79 -8.13 8.27
CA VAL A 153 3.13 -8.18 8.86
C VAL A 153 3.84 -9.38 8.28
N ILE A 154 4.86 -9.14 7.45
CA ILE A 154 5.49 -10.15 6.60
C ILE A 154 6.94 -10.34 7.07
N PRO A 155 7.35 -11.52 7.57
CA PRO A 155 8.73 -11.77 7.99
C PRO A 155 9.68 -11.75 6.80
N LEU A 156 10.85 -11.12 6.90
CA LEU A 156 11.79 -11.02 5.78
C LEU A 156 12.75 -12.23 5.69
N LEU A 157 13.21 -12.77 6.82
CA LEU A 157 14.21 -13.84 6.85
C LEU A 157 13.79 -15.11 6.07
N PRO A 158 12.57 -15.67 6.24
CA PRO A 158 12.18 -16.89 5.53
C PRO A 158 12.23 -16.72 4.01
N TYR A 159 11.76 -15.59 3.48
CA TYR A 159 11.79 -15.32 2.03
C TYR A 159 13.20 -15.06 1.51
N LYS A 160 14.09 -14.49 2.34
CA LYS A 160 15.50 -14.35 1.97
C LYS A 160 16.16 -15.72 1.79
N LEU A 161 15.97 -16.62 2.77
CA LEU A 161 16.51 -17.98 2.70
C LEU A 161 15.95 -18.76 1.51
N GLU A 162 14.64 -18.65 1.27
CA GLU A 162 13.98 -19.25 0.10
C GLU A 162 14.56 -18.70 -1.22
N TYR A 163 14.78 -17.39 -1.31
CA TYR A 163 15.40 -16.76 -2.48
C TYR A 163 16.84 -17.25 -2.71
N GLU A 164 17.66 -17.34 -1.67
CA GLU A 164 19.04 -17.85 -1.76
C GLU A 164 19.08 -19.31 -2.23
N GLU A 165 18.15 -20.14 -1.73
CA GLU A 165 18.00 -21.52 -2.17
C GLU A 165 17.58 -21.60 -3.65
N LEU A 166 16.62 -20.78 -4.08
CA LEU A 166 16.17 -20.71 -5.47
C LEU A 166 17.29 -20.29 -6.42
N VAL A 167 18.07 -19.27 -6.05
CA VAL A 167 19.22 -18.81 -6.83
C VAL A 167 20.27 -19.91 -6.93
N SER A 168 20.58 -20.59 -5.82
CA SER A 168 21.55 -21.70 -5.81
C SER A 168 21.14 -22.85 -6.74
N LYS A 169 19.85 -23.22 -6.72
CA LYS A 169 19.29 -24.25 -7.63
C LYS A 169 19.37 -23.82 -9.09
N TYR A 170 19.05 -22.57 -9.39
CA TYR A 170 19.10 -22.03 -10.75
C TYR A 170 20.52 -22.05 -11.33
N LEU A 171 21.51 -21.64 -10.53
CA LEU A 171 22.92 -21.65 -10.93
C LEU A 171 23.41 -23.08 -11.17
N ALA A 172 23.13 -24.01 -10.24
CA ALA A 172 23.52 -25.41 -10.39
C ALA A 172 22.89 -26.08 -11.63
N ASN A 173 21.66 -25.71 -11.99
CA ASN A 173 21.01 -26.21 -13.20
C ASN A 173 21.60 -25.62 -14.49
N SER A 174 22.00 -24.36 -14.45
CA SER A 174 22.65 -23.69 -15.59
C SER A 174 24.02 -24.31 -15.90
N GLU A 175 24.81 -24.60 -14.86
CA GLU A 175 26.11 -25.29 -15.01
C GLU A 175 25.97 -26.73 -15.55
N ARG A 176 24.90 -27.44 -15.18
CA ARG A 176 24.60 -28.77 -15.72
C ARG A 176 24.22 -28.75 -17.19
N GLN A 177 23.58 -27.68 -17.66
CA GLN A 177 23.23 -27.52 -19.08
C GLN A 177 24.48 -27.17 -19.90
N SER A 178 25.36 -26.30 -19.41
CA SER A 178 26.60 -25.96 -20.11
C SER A 178 27.63 -27.10 -20.17
N ASN A 179 27.59 -28.05 -19.23
CA ASN A 179 28.50 -29.21 -19.23
C ASN A 179 27.99 -30.39 -20.09
N ASN A 180 26.76 -30.31 -20.61
CA ASN A 180 26.15 -31.35 -21.46
C ASN A 180 26.05 -30.94 -22.94
N GLU A 181 26.57 -29.76 -23.31
CA GLU A 181 26.81 -29.30 -24.69
C GLU A 181 28.30 -29.42 -25.04
#